data_AF-A0A0F8ZGU9-F1
#
_entry.id   AF-A0A0F8ZGU9-F1
#
_cell.length_a   1.000
_cell.length_b   1.000
_cell.length_c   1.000
_cell.angle_alpha   90.00
_cell.angle_beta   90.00
_cell.angle_gamma   90.00
#
_symmetry.space_group_name_H-M   'P 1'
#
loop_
_entity.id
_entity.type
_entity.pdbx_description
1 polymer ?
#
loop_
_entity_poly.entity_id
_entity_poly.type
_entity_poly.pdbx_seq_one_letter_code
_entity_poly.pdbx_strand_id
1 'polypeptide(L)'
;MEGMHPFKESGRRYEIEKIQEWHKEVLRWAVLGYRPGEIAKMTGYTKEHISNIFNSTIFIDQLHILQAARDEDSISVARRITELAPIAVERIREIISNPIHMEVDGEMKVDDRIEPSLKAKVSQDILDRAGHRAIDKGVIVHLTKKEMEDMKKDAIKAGIDEGYVVDAVVVEEGETEEIKDEHLQETAD
;
A
#
# COMPACT_ATOMS: atom_id res chain seq x y z
N MET A 1 -50.37 -26.87 -5.65
CA MET A 1 -49.57 -25.62 -5.69
C MET A 1 -49.76 -24.96 -4.34
N GLU A 2 -48.83 -25.23 -3.44
CA GLU A 2 -48.88 -24.82 -2.03
C GLU A 2 -48.54 -23.33 -1.94
N GLY A 3 -49.40 -22.57 -1.29
CA GLY A 3 -49.32 -21.11 -1.21
C GLY A 3 -48.11 -20.67 -0.41
N MET A 4 -47.18 -20.00 -1.08
CA MET A 4 -46.11 -19.22 -0.46
C MET A 4 -46.76 -18.08 0.34
N HIS A 5 -46.93 -18.26 1.65
CA HIS A 5 -47.32 -17.18 2.53
C HIS A 5 -46.25 -16.08 2.48
N PRO A 6 -46.60 -14.82 2.18
CA PRO A 6 -45.63 -13.73 2.22
C PRO A 6 -45.20 -13.54 3.67
N PHE A 7 -43.93 -13.80 3.97
CA PHE A 7 -43.33 -13.40 5.23
C PHE A 7 -43.48 -11.89 5.35
N LYS A 8 -44.40 -11.46 6.20
CA LYS A 8 -44.55 -10.05 6.57
C LYS A 8 -43.33 -9.74 7.44
N GLU A 9 -42.25 -9.27 6.83
CA GLU A 9 -41.10 -8.70 7.53
C GLU A 9 -41.56 -7.44 8.27
N SER A 10 -42.23 -7.65 9.39
CA SER A 10 -42.44 -6.66 10.43
C SER A 10 -41.10 -6.47 11.18
N GLY A 11 -40.06 -6.06 10.46
CA GLY A 11 -38.83 -5.60 11.06
C GLY A 11 -39.12 -4.31 11.80
N ARG A 12 -39.19 -4.35 13.14
CA ARG A 12 -39.20 -3.12 13.94
C ARG A 12 -37.92 -2.35 13.58
N ARG A 13 -38.05 -1.25 12.85
CA ARG A 13 -36.95 -0.32 12.65
C ARG A 13 -36.71 0.38 13.98
N TYR A 14 -35.55 0.12 14.56
CA TYR A 14 -35.11 0.79 15.76
C TYR A 14 -34.42 2.07 15.32
N GLU A 15 -35.06 3.21 15.57
CA GLU A 15 -34.47 4.52 15.34
C GLU A 15 -33.97 5.08 16.67
N ILE A 16 -32.75 5.61 16.67
CA ILE A 16 -32.16 6.20 17.86
C ILE A 16 -32.74 7.60 18.01
N GLU A 17 -33.42 7.86 19.13
CA GLU A 17 -34.01 9.18 19.41
C GLU A 17 -32.97 10.18 19.95
N LYS A 18 -31.88 9.69 20.55
CA LYS A 18 -30.86 10.53 21.18
C LYS A 18 -29.47 9.90 21.16
N ILE A 19 -28.46 10.70 20.83
CA ILE A 19 -27.04 10.32 20.97
C ILE A 19 -26.69 10.22 22.45
N GLN A 20 -26.14 9.07 22.83
CA GLN A 20 -25.63 8.77 24.17
C GLN A 20 -24.10 8.77 24.11
N GLU A 21 -23.43 8.74 25.25
CA GLU A 21 -21.97 8.85 25.30
C GLU A 21 -21.27 7.74 24.49
N TRP A 22 -21.78 6.52 24.56
CA TRP A 22 -21.24 5.40 23.79
C TRP A 22 -21.46 5.56 22.28
N HIS A 23 -22.57 6.16 21.84
CA HIS A 23 -22.80 6.52 20.44
C HIS A 23 -21.77 7.55 19.94
N LYS A 24 -21.29 8.45 20.81
CA LYS A 24 -20.22 9.40 20.47
C LYS A 24 -18.90 8.69 20.24
N GLU A 25 -18.61 7.63 21.00
CA GLU A 25 -17.40 6.84 20.78
C GLU A 25 -17.46 6.12 19.42
N VAL A 26 -18.62 5.57 19.07
CA VAL A 26 -18.89 5.00 17.73
C VAL A 26 -18.74 6.05 16.63
N LEU A 27 -19.22 7.28 16.85
CA LEU A 27 -19.01 8.41 15.92
C LEU A 27 -17.53 8.72 15.72
N ARG A 28 -16.73 8.75 16.79
CA ARG A 28 -15.28 9.02 16.67
C ARG A 28 -14.60 7.96 15.81
N TRP A 29 -14.89 6.68 16.03
CA TRP A 29 -14.33 5.62 15.20
C TRP A 29 -14.85 5.68 13.75
N ALA A 30 -16.12 6.05 13.54
CA ALA A 30 -16.65 6.24 12.19
C ALA A 30 -15.94 7.38 11.44
N VAL A 31 -15.66 8.51 12.11
CA VAL A 31 -14.90 9.65 11.54
C VAL A 31 -13.47 9.26 11.18
N LEU A 32 -12.85 8.37 11.97
CA LEU A 32 -11.53 7.81 11.70
C LEU A 32 -11.52 6.78 10.55
N GLY A 33 -12.69 6.35 10.06
CA GLY A 33 -12.84 5.44 8.92
C GLY A 33 -12.96 3.96 9.27
N TYR A 34 -13.18 3.61 10.54
CA TYR A 34 -13.40 2.21 10.94
C TYR A 34 -14.74 1.68 10.41
N ARG A 35 -14.73 0.42 9.97
CA ARG A 35 -15.94 -0.25 9.48
C ARG A 35 -16.83 -0.70 10.66
N PRO A 36 -18.16 -0.78 10.49
CA PRO A 36 -19.08 -1.25 11.53
C PRO A 36 -18.70 -2.61 12.14
N GLY A 37 -18.15 -3.52 11.32
CA GLY A 37 -17.69 -4.82 11.78
C GLY A 37 -16.43 -4.78 12.64
N GLU A 38 -15.57 -3.77 12.47
CA GLU A 38 -14.37 -3.56 13.29
C GLU A 38 -14.76 -2.92 14.62
N ILE A 39 -15.66 -1.92 14.57
CA ILE A 39 -16.21 -1.26 15.75
C ILE A 39 -16.95 -2.27 16.64
N ALA A 40 -17.74 -3.17 16.05
CA ALA A 40 -18.40 -4.26 16.78
C ALA A 40 -17.39 -5.13 17.56
N LYS A 41 -16.25 -5.49 16.94
CA LYS A 41 -15.19 -6.26 17.60
C LYS A 41 -14.53 -5.49 18.75
N MET A 42 -14.31 -4.19 18.58
CA MET A 42 -13.65 -3.35 19.59
C MET A 42 -14.56 -3.06 20.78
N THR A 43 -15.87 -2.91 20.55
CA THR A 43 -16.85 -2.55 21.58
C THR A 43 -17.49 -3.75 22.27
N GLY A 44 -17.43 -4.93 21.66
CA GLY A 44 -18.15 -6.12 22.11
C GLY A 44 -19.66 -6.10 21.79
N TYR A 45 -20.15 -5.12 21.03
CA TYR A 45 -21.53 -5.12 20.53
C TYR A 45 -21.68 -5.96 19.26
N THR A 46 -22.91 -6.37 18.96
CA THR A 46 -23.20 -7.10 17.71
C THR A 46 -23.12 -6.17 16.50
N LYS A 47 -22.77 -6.74 15.35
CA LYS A 47 -22.67 -5.99 14.08
C LYS A 47 -24.01 -5.37 13.70
N GLU A 48 -25.12 -6.06 13.95
CA GLU A 48 -26.47 -5.57 13.69
C GLU A 48 -26.79 -4.34 14.53
N HIS A 49 -26.37 -4.34 15.80
CA HIS A 49 -26.56 -3.21 16.69
C HIS A 49 -25.81 -1.98 16.18
N ILE A 50 -24.52 -2.13 15.83
CA ILE A 50 -23.73 -1.04 15.25
C ILE A 50 -24.31 -0.57 13.92
N SER A 51 -24.75 -1.49 13.06
CA SER A 51 -25.41 -1.16 11.78
C SER A 51 -26.66 -0.31 11.98
N ASN A 52 -27.49 -0.62 12.98
CA ASN A 52 -28.68 0.18 13.30
C ASN A 52 -28.31 1.61 13.71
N ILE A 53 -27.20 1.80 14.42
CA ILE A 53 -26.70 3.13 14.75
C ILE A 53 -26.28 3.90 13.51
N PHE A 54 -25.46 3.27 12.66
CA PHE A 54 -24.96 3.88 11.42
C PHE A 54 -26.09 4.30 10.46
N ASN A 55 -27.21 3.58 10.48
CA ASN A 55 -28.37 3.86 9.66
C ASN A 55 -29.36 4.85 10.31
N SER A 56 -29.11 5.30 11.54
CA SER A 56 -29.96 6.29 12.18
C SER A 56 -29.70 7.69 11.63
N THR A 57 -30.77 8.44 11.39
CA THR A 57 -30.72 9.80 10.83
C THR A 57 -29.85 10.74 11.68
N ILE A 58 -30.06 10.71 13.00
CA ILE A 58 -29.32 11.54 13.95
C ILE A 58 -27.81 11.25 13.93
N PHE A 59 -27.42 9.98 13.78
CA PHE A 59 -26.01 9.61 13.70
C PHE A 59 -25.38 10.09 12.39
N ILE A 60 -26.08 9.94 11.26
CA ILE A 60 -25.62 10.40 9.95
C ILE A 60 -25.41 11.92 9.95
N ASP A 61 -26.38 12.67 10.47
CA ASP A 61 -26.29 14.13 10.57
C ASP A 61 -25.08 14.56 11.41
N GLN A 62 -24.88 13.92 12.56
CA GLN A 62 -23.75 14.22 13.43
C GLN A 62 -22.41 13.81 12.80
N LEU A 63 -22.38 12.70 12.07
CA LEU A 63 -21.21 12.23 11.33
C LEU A 63 -20.81 13.23 10.24
N HIS A 64 -21.79 13.75 9.49
CA HIS A 64 -21.55 14.77 8.46
C HIS A 64 -20.99 16.06 9.06
N ILE A 65 -21.50 16.52 10.21
CA ILE A 65 -20.96 17.69 10.92
C ILE A 65 -19.49 17.48 11.28
N LEU A 66 -19.15 16.31 11.85
CA LEU A 66 -17.78 16.00 12.24
C LEU A 66 -16.84 15.83 11.05
N GLN A 67 -17.31 15.23 9.96
CA GLN A 67 -16.56 15.11 8.71
C GLN A 67 -16.30 16.48 8.09
N ALA A 68 -17.30 17.36 8.06
CA ALA A 68 -17.14 18.72 7.55
C ALA A 68 -16.08 19.51 8.35
N ALA A 69 -16.09 19.42 9.69
CA ALA A 69 -15.08 20.04 10.53
C ALA A 69 -13.66 19.49 10.26
N ARG A 70 -13.52 18.17 10.10
CA ARG A 70 -12.24 17.54 9.75
C ARG A 70 -11.74 17.97 8.37
N ASP A 71 -12.63 18.07 7.41
CA ASP A 71 -12.30 18.46 6.05
C ASP A 71 -11.93 19.96 5.99
N GLU A 72 -12.55 20.81 6.82
CA GLU A 72 -12.16 22.21 7.01
C GLU A 72 -10.72 22.35 7.53
N ASP A 73 -10.35 21.56 8.55
CA ASP A 73 -8.96 21.51 9.03
C ASP A 73 -7.98 21.09 7.93
N SER A 74 -8.39 20.14 7.09
CA SER A 74 -7.59 19.64 5.97
C SER A 74 -7.36 20.70 4.89
N ILE A 75 -8.35 21.57 4.63
CA ILE A 75 -8.23 22.71 3.70
C ILE A 75 -7.13 23.66 4.19
N SER A 76 -7.02 23.90 5.50
CA SER A 76 -5.99 24.78 6.06
C SER A 76 -4.57 24.24 5.79
N VAL A 77 -4.38 22.92 5.91
CA VAL A 77 -3.10 22.26 5.67
C VAL A 77 -2.75 22.28 4.19
N ALA A 78 -3.73 21.96 3.32
CA ALA A 78 -3.54 22.01 1.87
C ALA A 78 -3.11 23.41 1.42
N ARG A 79 -3.75 24.47 1.95
CA ARG A 79 -3.36 25.86 1.69
C ARG A 79 -1.92 26.14 2.13
N ARG A 80 -1.53 25.74 3.35
CA ARG A 80 -0.15 25.89 3.84
C ARG A 80 0.86 25.17 2.95
N ILE A 81 0.53 23.98 2.44
CA ILE A 81 1.38 23.25 1.50
C ILE A 81 1.55 24.03 0.19
N THR A 82 0.45 24.58 -0.37
CA THR A 82 0.52 25.37 -1.60
C THR A 82 1.34 26.66 -1.42
N GLU A 83 1.27 27.30 -0.26
CA GLU A 83 2.06 28.49 0.08
C GLU A 83 3.56 28.15 0.22
N LEU A 84 3.89 26.95 0.72
CA LEU A 84 5.28 26.48 0.87
C LEU A 84 5.88 25.90 -0.43
N ALA A 85 5.05 25.43 -1.36
CA ALA A 85 5.49 24.84 -2.61
C ALA A 85 6.47 25.72 -3.42
N PRO A 86 6.23 27.03 -3.66
CA PRO A 86 7.19 27.86 -4.39
C PRO A 86 8.52 28.02 -3.66
N ILE A 87 8.50 28.09 -2.32
CA ILE A 87 9.72 28.18 -1.49
C ILE A 87 10.52 26.89 -1.60
N ALA A 88 9.86 25.73 -1.57
CA ALA A 88 10.51 24.44 -1.73
C ALA A 88 11.18 24.29 -3.10
N VAL A 89 10.53 24.77 -4.18
CA VAL A 89 11.12 24.78 -5.52
C VAL A 89 12.36 25.66 -5.58
N GLU A 90 12.35 26.83 -4.95
CA GLU A 90 13.53 27.71 -4.90
C GLU A 90 14.68 27.06 -4.11
N ARG A 91 14.39 26.44 -2.95
CA ARG A 91 15.40 25.69 -2.18
C ARG A 91 16.01 24.53 -2.97
N ILE A 92 15.19 23.82 -3.73
CA ILE A 92 15.67 22.76 -4.64
C ILE A 92 16.61 23.33 -5.70
N ARG A 93 16.27 24.50 -6.28
CA ARG A 93 17.15 25.20 -7.24
C ARG A 93 18.45 25.62 -6.58
N GLU A 94 18.42 26.16 -5.37
CA GLU A 94 19.61 26.55 -4.59
C GLU A 94 20.54 25.35 -4.33
N ILE A 95 19.98 24.20 -3.94
CA ILE A 95 20.74 22.97 -3.67
C ILE A 95 21.47 22.46 -4.93
N ILE A 96 20.83 22.58 -6.10
CA ILE A 96 21.40 22.15 -7.37
C ILE A 96 22.43 23.17 -7.89
N SER A 97 22.09 24.45 -7.84
CA SER A 97 22.85 25.52 -8.51
C SER A 97 24.05 25.99 -7.71
N ASN A 98 24.02 25.91 -6.37
CA ASN A 98 25.07 26.44 -5.52
C ASN A 98 25.94 25.32 -4.94
N PRO A 99 27.28 25.40 -5.02
CA PRO A 99 28.11 25.07 -3.87
C PRO A 99 27.80 26.11 -2.78
N ILE A 100 27.41 25.70 -1.57
CA ILE A 100 27.10 26.67 -0.52
C ILE A 100 28.39 27.45 -0.21
N HIS A 101 28.42 28.74 -0.56
CA HIS A 101 29.42 29.67 -0.06
C HIS A 101 28.83 30.36 1.17
N MET A 102 29.36 30.04 2.35
CA MET A 102 29.14 30.85 3.55
C MET A 102 30.46 31.53 3.87
N GLU A 103 30.45 32.87 3.91
CA GLU A 103 31.55 33.63 4.50
C GLU A 103 31.55 33.37 6.00
N VAL A 104 32.58 32.69 6.48
CA VAL A 104 32.92 32.61 7.89
C VAL A 104 34.30 33.24 8.03
N ASP A 105 34.38 34.32 8.80
CA ASP A 105 35.63 35.02 9.16
C ASP A 105 36.47 35.55 7.97
N GLY A 106 35.83 36.08 6.92
CA GLY A 106 36.53 36.79 5.82
C GLY A 106 37.37 35.89 4.90
N GLU A 107 37.25 34.57 5.01
CA GLU A 107 37.79 33.60 4.07
C GLU A 107 36.66 32.79 3.42
N MET A 108 36.63 32.80 2.08
CA MET A 108 35.66 32.04 1.29
C MET A 108 36.02 30.55 1.33
N LYS A 109 35.54 29.83 2.35
CA LYS A 109 35.66 28.37 2.44
C LYS A 109 34.47 27.72 1.74
N VAL A 110 34.75 26.84 0.77
CA VAL A 110 33.75 25.97 0.15
C VAL A 110 33.36 24.94 1.19
N ASP A 111 32.17 25.08 1.74
CA ASP A 111 31.63 24.06 2.63
C ASP A 111 30.97 22.98 1.77
N ASP A 112 31.72 21.91 1.47
CA ASP A 112 31.26 20.69 0.78
C ASP A 112 30.23 19.88 1.62
N ARG A 113 29.51 20.54 2.53
CA ARG A 113 28.57 19.91 3.48
C ARG A 113 27.25 19.45 2.88
N ILE A 114 26.90 19.85 1.66
CA ILE A 114 25.85 19.13 0.93
C ILE A 114 26.50 17.89 0.34
N GLU A 115 26.26 16.75 0.98
CA GLU A 115 26.66 15.45 0.48
C GLU A 115 26.31 15.34 -1.03
N PRO A 116 27.25 15.01 -1.92
CA PRO A 116 26.98 14.85 -3.35
C PRO A 116 25.80 13.91 -3.64
N SER A 117 25.59 12.93 -2.75
CA SER A 117 24.45 12.03 -2.72
C SER A 117 23.10 12.77 -2.64
N LEU A 118 22.98 13.80 -1.78
CA LEU A 118 21.76 14.59 -1.65
C LEU A 118 21.46 15.41 -2.91
N LYS A 119 22.49 15.97 -3.56
CA LYS A 119 22.33 16.68 -4.85
C LYS A 119 21.87 15.74 -5.97
N ALA A 120 22.47 14.55 -6.05
CA ALA A 120 22.09 13.54 -7.04
C ALA A 120 20.63 13.10 -6.84
N LYS A 121 20.22 12.86 -5.59
CA LYS A 121 18.85 12.46 -5.25
C LYS A 121 17.81 13.53 -5.62
N VAL A 122 18.05 14.78 -5.22
CA VAL A 122 17.15 15.90 -5.56
C VAL A 122 17.07 16.12 -7.07
N SER A 123 18.18 15.98 -7.79
CA SER A 123 18.21 16.09 -9.24
C SER A 123 17.43 14.97 -9.93
N GLN A 124 17.56 13.73 -9.43
CA GLN A 124 16.78 12.58 -9.91
C GLN A 124 15.29 12.79 -9.68
N ASP A 125 14.88 13.28 -8.49
CA ASP A 125 13.48 13.57 -8.17
C ASP A 125 12.86 14.61 -9.12
N ILE A 126 13.64 15.60 -9.55
CA ILE A 126 13.18 16.59 -10.55
C ILE A 126 13.05 15.96 -11.93
N LEU A 127 14.05 15.19 -12.37
CA LEU A 127 14.01 14.51 -13.67
C LEU A 127 12.81 13.55 -13.76
N ASP A 128 12.55 12.81 -12.69
CA ASP A 128 11.39 11.93 -12.56
C ASP A 128 10.07 12.71 -12.68
N ARG A 129 9.95 13.85 -11.99
CA ARG A 129 8.76 14.72 -12.06
C ARG A 129 8.60 15.41 -13.41
N ALA A 130 9.71 15.66 -14.12
CA ALA A 130 9.72 16.20 -15.48
C ALA A 130 9.37 15.13 -16.54
N GLY A 131 9.15 13.88 -16.14
CA GLY A 131 8.80 12.78 -17.04
C GLY A 131 9.99 12.06 -17.64
N HIS A 132 11.21 12.34 -17.18
CA HIS A 132 12.44 11.62 -17.57
C HIS A 132 12.73 10.41 -16.69
N ARG A 133 11.70 9.82 -16.09
CA ARG A 133 11.84 8.60 -15.29
C ARG A 133 12.37 7.46 -16.16
N ALA A 134 13.29 6.68 -15.61
CA ALA A 134 13.75 5.45 -16.25
C ALA A 134 12.56 4.52 -16.55
N ILE A 135 12.48 4.01 -17.77
CA ILE A 135 11.44 3.07 -18.17
C ILE A 135 11.69 1.77 -17.42
N ASP A 136 10.81 1.45 -16.46
CA ASP A 136 10.82 0.14 -15.82
C ASP A 136 10.34 -0.90 -16.85
N LYS A 137 11.20 -1.88 -17.13
CA LYS A 137 10.90 -3.00 -18.05
C LYS A 137 10.23 -4.18 -17.33
N GLY A 138 9.85 -4.01 -16.06
CA GLY A 138 9.10 -5.00 -15.30
C GLY A 138 7.71 -5.22 -15.89
N VAL A 139 7.56 -6.23 -16.75
CA VAL A 139 6.24 -6.71 -17.19
C VAL A 139 5.69 -7.63 -16.11
N ILE A 140 4.71 -7.15 -15.35
CA ILE A 140 3.94 -8.00 -14.43
C ILE A 140 2.92 -8.75 -15.27
N VAL A 141 3.19 -10.02 -15.58
CA VAL A 141 2.25 -10.91 -16.26
C VAL A 141 1.49 -11.71 -15.20
N HIS A 142 0.16 -11.60 -15.19
CA HIS A 142 -0.68 -12.48 -14.38
C HIS A 142 -0.76 -13.84 -15.04
N LEU A 143 0.12 -14.74 -14.62
CA LEU A 143 0.17 -16.10 -15.12
C LEU A 143 -0.63 -17.00 -14.20
N THR A 144 -1.48 -17.83 -14.79
CA THR A 144 -2.14 -18.92 -14.08
C THR A 144 -1.11 -19.97 -13.68
N LYS A 145 -1.38 -20.77 -12.63
CA LYS A 145 -0.48 -21.84 -12.17
C LYS A 145 -0.05 -22.78 -13.31
N LYS A 146 -0.99 -23.04 -14.22
CA LYS A 146 -0.76 -23.88 -15.41
C LYS A 146 0.24 -23.25 -16.39
N GLU A 147 0.12 -21.95 -16.66
CA GLU A 147 1.05 -21.25 -17.55
C GLU A 147 2.47 -21.16 -16.94
N MET A 148 2.58 -21.07 -15.60
CA MET A 148 3.87 -21.14 -14.91
C MET A 148 4.54 -22.50 -15.05
N GLU A 149 3.79 -23.60 -14.97
CA GLU A 149 4.32 -24.95 -15.17
C GLU A 149 4.74 -25.19 -16.62
N ASP A 150 3.96 -24.71 -17.59
CA ASP A 150 4.27 -24.82 -19.01
C ASP A 150 5.53 -24.02 -19.36
N MET A 151 5.68 -22.78 -18.87
CA MET A 151 6.92 -22.01 -19.07
C MET A 151 8.13 -22.62 -18.36
N LYS A 152 7.95 -23.29 -17.21
CA LYS A 152 9.03 -23.99 -16.53
C LYS A 152 9.53 -25.17 -17.36
N LYS A 153 8.61 -25.92 -17.98
CA LYS A 153 8.94 -27.02 -18.90
C LYS A 153 9.66 -26.51 -20.15
N ASP A 154 9.18 -25.42 -20.74
CA ASP A 154 9.80 -24.80 -21.91
C ASP A 154 11.19 -24.24 -21.61
N ALA A 155 11.38 -23.61 -20.45
CA ALA A 155 12.67 -23.09 -20.01
C ALA A 155 13.69 -24.21 -19.75
N ILE A 156 13.28 -25.33 -19.15
CA ILE A 156 14.14 -26.49 -18.93
C ILE A 156 14.56 -27.10 -20.27
N LYS A 157 13.62 -27.24 -21.22
CA LYS A 157 13.91 -27.75 -22.56
C LYS A 157 14.90 -26.85 -23.32
N ALA A 158 14.69 -25.54 -23.29
CA ALA A 158 15.61 -24.58 -23.89
C ALA A 158 17.01 -24.62 -23.25
N GLY A 159 17.10 -24.80 -21.93
CA GLY A 159 18.38 -24.94 -21.22
C GLY A 159 19.13 -26.25 -21.52
N ILE A 160 18.42 -27.34 -21.81
CA ILE A 160 19.01 -28.60 -22.28
C ILE A 160 19.53 -28.44 -23.72
N ASP A 161 18.74 -27.82 -24.59
CA ASP A 161 19.11 -27.58 -26.00
C ASP A 161 20.33 -26.65 -26.13
N GLU A 162 20.47 -25.65 -25.25
CA GLU A 162 21.64 -24.75 -25.19
C GLU A 162 22.83 -25.34 -24.41
N GLY A 163 22.68 -26.52 -23.81
CA GLY A 163 23.77 -27.25 -23.13
C GLY A 163 24.13 -26.72 -21.73
N TYR A 164 23.27 -25.93 -21.10
CA TYR A 164 23.47 -25.42 -19.74
C TYR A 164 23.04 -26.41 -18.65
N VAL A 165 22.27 -27.45 -18.99
CA VAL A 165 21.75 -28.46 -18.05
C VAL A 165 21.98 -29.87 -18.62
N VAL A 166 22.68 -30.73 -17.88
CA VAL A 166 23.09 -32.08 -18.35
C VAL A 166 22.10 -33.17 -17.93
N ASP A 167 21.42 -33.03 -16.79
CA ASP A 167 20.32 -33.92 -16.37
C ASP A 167 19.36 -33.18 -15.43
N ALA A 168 18.12 -32.95 -15.85
CA ALA A 168 17.07 -32.43 -14.98
C ALA A 168 15.87 -33.37 -14.97
N VAL A 169 15.61 -33.98 -13.81
CA VAL A 169 14.39 -34.74 -13.55
C VAL A 169 13.34 -33.79 -12.99
N VAL A 170 12.21 -33.66 -13.68
CA VAL A 170 11.07 -32.88 -13.19
C VAL A 170 10.34 -33.73 -12.13
N VAL A 171 10.57 -33.42 -10.87
CA VAL A 171 9.82 -34.00 -9.76
C VAL A 171 8.51 -33.23 -9.62
N GLU A 172 7.38 -33.88 -9.89
CA GLU A 172 6.06 -33.34 -9.54
C GLU A 172 5.93 -33.34 -8.01
N GLU A 173 5.45 -32.22 -7.44
CA GLU A 173 5.30 -32.06 -5.99
C GLU A 173 4.32 -33.12 -5.43
N GLY A 174 4.86 -34.25 -4.99
CA GLY A 174 4.07 -35.36 -4.43
C GLY A 174 4.87 -36.62 -4.10
N GLU A 175 6.03 -36.85 -4.74
CA GLU A 175 6.81 -38.07 -4.51
C GLU A 175 8.28 -37.71 -4.21
N THR A 176 8.64 -37.74 -2.92
CA THR A 176 10.03 -37.82 -2.52
C THR A 176 10.50 -39.27 -2.70
N GLU A 177 11.16 -39.56 -3.81
CA GLU A 177 11.98 -40.77 -3.91
C GLU A 177 13.40 -40.46 -3.42
N GLU A 178 13.85 -41.23 -2.43
CA GLU A 178 15.21 -41.23 -1.91
C GLU A 178 16.20 -41.57 -3.04
N ILE A 179 17.00 -40.59 -3.46
CA ILE A 179 18.16 -40.87 -4.31
C ILE A 179 19.24 -41.53 -3.42
N LYS A 180 19.48 -42.82 -3.65
CA LYS A 180 20.65 -43.52 -3.12
C LYS A 180 21.87 -43.12 -3.94
N ASP A 181 22.76 -42.36 -3.33
CA ASP A 181 24.12 -42.11 -3.85
C ASP A 181 24.94 -43.42 -3.79
N GLU A 182 24.95 -44.17 -4.89
CA GLU A 182 25.93 -45.23 -5.13
C GLU A 182 26.77 -44.84 -6.36
N HIS A 183 27.69 -43.88 -6.20
CA HIS A 183 28.93 -43.82 -6.99
C HIS A 183 29.92 -42.82 -6.38
N LEU A 184 30.64 -43.27 -5.34
CA LEU A 184 31.92 -42.66 -4.98
C LEU A 184 32.92 -43.76 -4.59
N GLN A 185 33.35 -44.55 -5.56
CA GLN A 185 34.54 -45.39 -5.46
C GLN A 185 35.00 -45.72 -6.88
N GLU A 186 35.93 -44.93 -7.40
CA GLU A 186 37.08 -45.37 -8.20
C GLU A 186 37.80 -44.14 -8.75
N THR A 187 38.93 -43.80 -8.16
CA THR A 187 40.23 -43.49 -8.80
C THR A 187 41.09 -42.69 -7.82
N ALA A 188 41.87 -43.39 -7.02
CA ALA A 188 43.08 -42.87 -6.37
C ALA A 188 43.97 -44.06 -6.00
N ASP A 189 44.77 -44.51 -6.96
CA ASP A 189 46.08 -45.16 -6.76
C ASP A 189 47.08 -44.48 -7.71
#